data_AF-A0A7W4B3F0-F1
#
_entry.id   AF-A0A7W4B3F0-F1
#
_cell.length_a   1.000
_cell.length_b   1.000
_cell.length_c   1.000
_cell.angle_alpha   90.00
_cell.angle_beta   90.00
_cell.angle_gamma   90.00
#
_symmetry.space_group_name_H-M   'P 1'
#
loop_
_entity.id
_entity.type
_entity.pdbx_description
1 polymer ?
#
loop_
_entity_poly.entity_id
_entity_poly.type
_entity_poly.pdbx_seq_one_letter_code
_entity_poly.pdbx_strand_id
1 'polypeptide(L)'
;MDYLFVSIVALISLNFSVSIYLFKRSDLNRFQKIAQVIVVWLIPFFGAIGLWLFNRSHDSDNNKPSGGSFGGGSQDSIGVSSSGD
;
A
#
# COMPACT_ATOMS: atom_id res chain seq x y z
N MET A 1 2.55 -17.59 21.64
CA MET A 1 1.36 -16.83 21.20
C MET A 1 1.58 -16.44 19.76
N ASP A 2 0.70 -16.84 18.86
CA ASP A 2 0.80 -16.45 17.46
C ASP A 2 0.63 -14.94 17.33
N TYR A 3 1.71 -14.24 17.00
CA TYR A 3 1.70 -12.78 16.87
C TYR A 3 0.65 -12.28 15.87
N LEU A 4 0.35 -13.09 14.85
CA LEU A 4 -0.75 -12.85 13.90
C LEU A 4 -2.14 -12.92 14.57
N PHE A 5 -2.35 -13.89 15.45
CA PHE A 5 -3.62 -14.01 16.17
C PHE A 5 -3.81 -12.82 17.12
N VAL A 6 -2.76 -12.44 17.85
CA VAL A 6 -2.79 -11.29 18.75
C VAL A 6 -3.05 -9.98 17.98
N SER A 7 -2.41 -9.79 16.82
CA SER A 7 -2.60 -8.57 16.01
C SER A 7 -4.02 -8.48 15.44
N ILE A 8 -4.59 -9.58 14.96
CA ILE A 8 -5.97 -9.62 14.45
C ILE A 8 -6.97 -9.29 15.57
N VAL A 9 -6.82 -9.89 16.74
CA VAL A 9 -7.70 -9.63 17.89
C VAL A 9 -7.61 -8.18 18.35
N ALA A 10 -6.40 -7.62 18.43
CA ALA A 10 -6.20 -6.21 18.77
C ALA A 10 -6.86 -5.28 17.75
N LEU A 11 -6.74 -5.59 16.46
CA LEU A 11 -7.28 -4.78 15.36
C LEU A 11 -8.82 -4.79 15.37
N ILE A 12 -9.44 -5.95 15.59
CA ILE A 12 -10.89 -6.08 15.76
C ILE A 12 -11.38 -5.32 17.00
N SER A 13 -10.68 -5.45 18.13
CA SER A 13 -11.05 -4.80 19.39
C SER A 13 -10.96 -3.26 19.30
N LEU A 14 -9.94 -2.75 18.61
CA LEU A 14 -9.78 -1.32 18.34
C LEU A 14 -10.91 -0.80 17.45
N ASN A 15 -11.20 -1.49 16.35
CA ASN A 15 -12.28 -1.13 15.44
C ASN A 15 -13.64 -1.11 16.15
N PHE A 16 -13.89 -2.09 17.03
CA PHE A 16 -15.12 -2.15 17.82
C PHE A 16 -15.22 -1.00 18.83
N SER A 17 -14.13 -0.67 19.52
CA SER A 17 -14.07 0.43 20.48
C SER A 17 -14.32 1.79 19.80
N VAL A 18 -13.72 2.01 18.62
CA VAL A 18 -13.93 3.21 17.81
C VAL A 18 -15.38 3.31 17.32
N SER A 19 -15.99 2.20 16.89
CA SER A 19 -17.42 2.15 16.52
C SER A 19 -18.33 2.54 17.69
N ILE A 20 -18.09 2.01 18.89
CA ILE A 20 -18.87 2.37 20.10
C ILE A 20 -18.69 3.85 20.44
N TYR A 21 -17.47 4.37 20.40
CA TYR A 21 -17.16 5.77 20.67
C TYR A 21 -17.86 6.70 19.68
N LEU A 22 -17.81 6.37 18.38
CA LEU A 22 -18.58 7.11 17.38
C LEU A 22 -20.06 7.05 17.72
N PHE A 23 -20.64 5.87 18.00
CA PHE A 23 -22.05 5.70 18.38
C PHE A 23 -22.49 6.58 19.57
N LYS A 24 -21.63 6.82 20.56
CA LYS A 24 -21.94 7.71 21.69
C LYS A 24 -21.91 9.21 21.36
N ARG A 25 -21.29 9.62 20.24
CA ARG A 25 -21.19 11.04 19.85
C ARG A 25 -22.50 11.51 19.22
N SER A 26 -23.24 12.37 19.91
CA SER A 26 -24.57 12.88 19.51
C SER A 26 -24.52 14.09 18.56
N ASP A 27 -23.31 14.58 18.26
CA ASP A 27 -23.08 15.85 17.55
C ASP A 27 -23.11 15.72 16.01
N LEU A 28 -22.87 14.51 15.47
CA LEU A 28 -22.78 14.27 14.04
C LEU A 28 -24.08 13.69 13.48
N ASN A 29 -24.49 14.20 12.31
CA ASN A 29 -25.64 13.67 11.59
C ASN A 29 -25.48 12.17 11.33
N ARG A 30 -26.56 11.40 11.48
CA ARG A 30 -26.53 9.92 11.51
C ARG A 30 -25.85 9.31 10.28
N PHE A 31 -26.01 9.94 9.12
CA PHE A 31 -25.36 9.54 7.87
C PHE A 31 -23.83 9.71 7.88
N GLN A 32 -23.32 10.87 8.32
CA GLN A 32 -21.88 11.13 8.39
C GLN A 32 -21.19 10.16 9.35
N LYS A 33 -21.87 9.88 10.47
CA LYS A 33 -21.42 8.93 11.48
C LYS A 33 -21.27 7.51 10.93
N ILE A 34 -22.26 7.03 10.18
CA ILE A 34 -22.24 5.70 9.55
C ILE A 34 -21.13 5.65 8.48
N ALA A 35 -21.02 6.67 7.64
CA ALA A 35 -19.96 6.75 6.63
C ALA A 35 -18.57 6.71 7.27
N GLN A 36 -18.37 7.43 8.37
CA GLN A 36 -17.09 7.50 9.08
C GLN A 36 -16.72 6.15 9.73
N VAL A 37 -17.70 5.42 10.26
CA VAL A 37 -17.49 4.03 10.72
C VAL A 37 -17.10 3.15 9.53
N ILE A 38 -17.84 3.19 8.41
CA ILE A 38 -17.54 2.37 7.23
C ILE A 38 -16.11 2.63 6.72
N VAL A 39 -15.68 3.90 6.67
CA VAL A 39 -14.33 4.29 6.24
C VAL A 39 -13.25 3.73 7.18
N VAL A 40 -13.45 3.78 8.50
CA VAL A 40 -12.49 3.21 9.48
C VAL A 40 -12.26 1.71 9.25
N TRP A 41 -13.30 0.98 8.86
CA TRP A 41 -13.20 -0.45 8.57
C TRP A 41 -12.61 -0.74 7.18
N LEU A 42 -12.80 0.15 6.21
CA LEU A 42 -12.34 -0.03 4.83
C LEU A 42 -10.86 0.34 4.63
N ILE A 43 -10.35 1.38 5.28
CA ILE A 43 -8.94 1.82 5.17
C ILE A 43 -7.94 0.67 5.38
N PRO A 44 -8.02 -0.17 6.43
CA PRO A 44 -7.06 -1.25 6.61
C PRO A 44 -7.12 -2.31 5.50
N PHE A 45 -8.31 -2.59 4.94
CA PHE A 45 -8.46 -3.51 3.80
C PHE A 45 -7.80 -2.95 2.54
N PHE A 46 -8.10 -1.70 2.18
CA PHE A 46 -7.50 -1.07 1.01
C PHE A 46 -6.00 -0.87 1.17
N GLY A 47 -5.54 -0.54 2.38
CA GLY A 47 -4.11 -0.45 2.69
C GLY A 47 -3.39 -1.80 2.52
N ALA A 48 -3.99 -2.89 2.99
CA ALA A 48 -3.43 -4.22 2.82
C ALA A 48 -3.39 -4.65 1.34
N ILE A 49 -4.47 -4.42 0.58
CA ILE A 49 -4.52 -4.72 -0.86
C ILE A 49 -3.50 -3.90 -1.63
N GLY A 50 -3.41 -2.60 -1.35
CA GLY A 50 -2.45 -1.70 -2.00
C GLY A 50 -1.01 -2.10 -1.72
N LEU A 51 -0.68 -2.42 -0.46
CA LEU A 51 0.64 -2.89 -0.08
C LEU A 51 0.97 -4.25 -0.70
N TRP A 52 -0.02 -5.15 -0.79
CA TRP A 52 0.14 -6.44 -1.46
C TRP A 52 0.42 -6.27 -2.96
N LEU A 53 -0.36 -5.43 -3.65
CA LEU A 53 -0.15 -5.14 -5.08
C LEU A 53 1.21 -4.49 -5.33
N PHE A 54 1.60 -3.53 -4.49
CA PHE A 54 2.91 -2.88 -4.57
C PHE A 54 4.05 -3.89 -4.40
N ASN A 55 4.04 -4.70 -3.35
CA ASN A 55 5.06 -5.73 -3.15
C ASN A 55 5.07 -6.77 -4.28
N ARG A 56 3.88 -7.17 -4.79
CA ARG A 56 3.74 -8.11 -5.91
C ARG A 56 4.33 -7.59 -7.22
N SER A 57 4.28 -6.28 -7.47
CA SER A 57 4.93 -5.69 -8.65
C SER A 57 6.45 -5.87 -8.59
N HIS A 58 7.05 -5.76 -7.41
CA HIS A 58 8.50 -5.93 -7.24
C HIS A 58 8.92 -7.41 -7.36
N ASP A 59 8.12 -8.36 -6.88
CA ASP A 59 8.40 -9.79 -7.04
C ASP A 59 8.29 -10.26 -8.51
N SER A 60 7.43 -9.61 -9.29
CA SER A 60 7.26 -9.91 -10.72
C SER A 60 8.44 -9.40 -11.55
N ASP A 61 9.11 -8.33 -11.10
CA ASP A 61 10.30 -7.77 -11.74
C ASP A 61 11.61 -8.42 -11.26
N ASN A 62 11.64 -9.03 -10.06
CA ASN A 62 12.83 -9.70 -9.51
C ASN A 62 13.26 -10.97 -10.26
N ASN A 63 12.45 -11.50 -11.19
CA ASN A 63 12.85 -12.58 -12.10
C ASN A 63 13.51 -12.05 -13.39
N LYS A 64 13.78 -10.75 -13.51
CA LYS A 64 14.52 -10.17 -14.63
C LYS A 64 15.68 -9.33 -14.10
N PRO A 65 16.95 -9.71 -14.35
CA PRO A 65 18.03 -8.75 -14.24
C PRO A 65 17.88 -7.84 -15.45
N SER A 66 17.09 -6.78 -15.35
CA SER A 66 17.17 -5.73 -16.35
C SER A 66 17.12 -4.39 -15.66
N GLY A 67 18.33 -3.89 -15.38
CA GLY A 67 18.58 -2.46 -15.49
C GLY A 67 17.95 -1.97 -16.79
N GLY A 68 16.99 -1.08 -16.63
CA GLY A 68 16.20 -0.52 -17.71
C GLY A 68 15.71 0.85 -17.28
N SER A 69 16.68 1.75 -17.07
CA SER A 69 16.57 3.21 -17.07
C SER A 69 15.16 3.79 -16.90
N PHE A 70 14.76 4.08 -15.66
CA PHE A 70 13.74 5.10 -15.42
C PHE A 70 14.46 6.45 -15.42
N GLY A 71 14.54 7.11 -16.58
CA GLY A 71 14.97 8.52 -16.68
C GLY A 71 16.30 8.84 -17.40
N GLY A 72 16.80 7.99 -18.29
CA GLY A 72 17.98 8.31 -19.11
C GLY A 72 17.66 8.15 -20.60
N GLY A 73 17.63 9.26 -21.34
CA GLY A 73 17.35 9.31 -22.76
C GLY A 73 18.26 8.41 -23.60
N SER A 74 17.85 8.17 -24.84
CA SER A 74 18.62 7.44 -25.86
C SER A 74 20.01 8.05 -26.00
N GLN A 75 21.00 7.37 -25.43
CA GLN A 75 22.41 7.72 -25.61
C GLN A 75 22.90 6.92 -26.81
N ASP A 76 22.73 7.51 -27.99
CA ASP A 76 23.31 7.02 -29.23
C ASP A 76 24.83 7.14 -29.09
N SER A 77 25.49 6.06 -28.68
CA SER A 77 26.95 6.02 -28.65
C SER A 77 27.46 6.04 -30.09
N ILE A 78 27.91 7.22 -30.54
CA ILE A 78 28.70 7.40 -31.76
C ILE A 78 29.97 6.57 -31.60
N GLY A 79 30.04 5.43 -32.29
CA GLY A 79 31.24 4.62 -32.40
C GLY A 79 32.29 5.37 -33.20
N VAL A 80 33.21 6.05 -32.51
CA VAL A 80 34.45 6.53 -33.13
C VAL A 80 35.46 5.37 -33.13
N SER A 81 35.64 4.74 -34.28
CA SER A 81 36.74 3.80 -34.50
C SER A 81 38.00 4.61 -34.82
N SER A 82 38.81 4.93 -33.82
CA SER A 82 40.20 5.33 -34.03
C SER A 82 41.04 4.05 -34.18
N SER A 83 41.21 3.59 -35.42
CA SER A 83 42.23 2.58 -35.73
C SER A 83 43.51 3.33 -36.06
N GLY A 84 44.41 3.42 -35.09
CA GLY A 84 45.81 3.77 -35.32
C GLY A 84 46.59 2.50 -35.65
N ASP A 85 47.28 2.53 -36.79
CA ASP A 85 48.66 2.06 -37.06
C ASP A 85 48.87 1.90 -38.58
#